data_AF-A0A6P0DR10-F1
#
_entry.id   AF-A0A6P0DR10-F1
#
_cell.length_a   1.000
_cell.length_b   1.000
_cell.length_c   1.000
_cell.angle_alpha   90.00
_cell.angle_beta   90.00
_cell.angle_gamma   90.00
#
_symmetry.space_group_name_H-M   'P 1'
#
loop_
_entity.id
_entity.type
_entity.pdbx_description
1 polymer ?
#
loop_
_entity_poly.entity_id
_entity_poly.type
_entity_poly.pdbx_seq_one_letter_code
_entity_poly.pdbx_strand_id
1 'polypeptide(L)'
;PFRTTDGEAQIVAVRQGLGITTLPCFVGDADPHLLRVPGIDLHMYGTLWLLTQGETRKTKRVRLFTEFVSRRLAAYAPLLAGLPISRD
;
A
#
# COMPACT_ATOMS: atom_id res chain seq x y z
N PRO A 1 -22.64 12.89 5.05
CA PRO A 1 -21.69 11.95 4.41
C PRO A 1 -20.65 11.51 5.45
N PHE A 2 -20.31 10.22 5.50
CA PHE A 2 -19.26 9.70 6.39
C PHE A 2 -17.88 10.19 5.91
N ARG A 3 -17.03 10.67 6.83
CA ARG A 3 -15.68 11.15 6.53
C ARG A 3 -14.73 10.73 7.65
N THR A 4 -13.59 10.17 7.29
CA THR A 4 -12.52 9.80 8.22
C THR A 4 -11.18 9.80 7.49
N THR A 5 -10.12 10.14 8.22
CA THR A 5 -8.72 10.03 7.74
C THR A 5 -8.06 8.72 8.16
N ASP A 6 -8.74 7.92 8.99
CA ASP A 6 -8.23 6.63 9.47
C ASP A 6 -8.54 5.52 8.46
N GLY A 7 -7.51 4.78 8.05
CA GLY A 7 -7.61 3.75 7.01
C GLY A 7 -8.47 2.56 7.45
N GLU A 8 -8.33 2.10 8.70
CA GLU A 8 -9.12 0.99 9.23
C GLU A 8 -10.61 1.34 9.28
N ALA A 9 -10.95 2.56 9.73
CA ALA A 9 -12.31 3.06 9.71
C ALA A 9 -12.90 3.11 8.28
N GLN A 10 -12.10 3.46 7.26
CA GLN A 10 -12.54 3.40 5.86
C GLN A 10 -12.83 1.96 5.41
N ILE A 11 -11.95 1.01 5.76
CA ILE A 11 -12.11 -0.42 5.43
C ILE A 11 -13.38 -0.98 6.08
N VAL A 12 -13.58 -0.73 7.38
CA VAL A 12 -14.78 -1.19 8.09
C VAL A 12 -16.05 -0.58 7.48
N ALA A 13 -16.04 0.72 7.16
CA ALA A 13 -17.19 1.38 6.56
C ALA A 13 -17.60 0.76 5.20
N VAL A 14 -16.64 0.53 4.30
CA VAL A 14 -16.93 -0.10 2.99
C VAL A 14 -17.40 -1.55 3.17
N ARG A 15 -16.83 -2.31 4.11
CA ARG A 15 -17.30 -3.68 4.43
C ARG A 15 -18.71 -3.72 4.99
N GLN A 16 -19.13 -2.68 5.71
CA GLN A 16 -20.49 -2.53 6.23
C GLN A 16 -21.48 -1.94 5.19
N GLY A 17 -21.05 -1.75 3.94
CA GLY A 17 -21.92 -1.29 2.85
C GLY A 17 -22.21 0.21 2.86
N LEU A 18 -21.42 1.02 3.56
CA LEU A 18 -21.63 2.48 3.62
C LEU A 18 -21.25 3.20 2.31
N GLY A 19 -20.72 2.49 1.31
CA GLY A 19 -20.40 3.04 -0.01
C GLY A 19 -19.19 2.39 -0.66
N ILE A 20 -18.41 3.16 -1.41
CA ILE A 20 -17.13 2.79 -2.03
C ILE A 20 -16.02 3.69 -1.48
N THR A 21 -14.77 3.21 -1.50
CA THR A 21 -13.61 3.99 -1.06
C THR A 21 -12.36 3.66 -1.88
N THR A 22 -11.35 4.53 -1.82
CA THR A 22 -10.03 4.30 -2.40
C THR A 22 -9.13 3.63 -1.36
N LEU A 23 -8.60 2.45 -1.68
CA LEU A 23 -7.63 1.73 -0.85
C LEU A 23 -6.36 1.43 -1.65
N PRO A 24 -5.20 1.26 -1.01
CA PRO A 24 -4.08 0.62 -1.66
C PRO A 24 -4.51 -0.76 -2.20
N CYS A 25 -4.17 -1.07 -3.45
CA CYS A 25 -4.62 -2.30 -4.12
C CYS A 25 -4.31 -3.56 -3.31
N PHE A 26 -3.09 -3.66 -2.74
CA PHE A 26 -2.68 -4.80 -1.92
C PHE A 26 -3.46 -4.93 -0.60
N VAL A 27 -4.08 -3.86 -0.10
CA VAL A 27 -4.96 -3.90 1.09
C VAL A 27 -6.36 -4.36 0.67
N GLY A 28 -6.91 -3.76 -0.39
CA GLY A 28 -8.24 -4.12 -0.89
C GLY A 28 -8.31 -5.56 -1.40
N ASP A 29 -7.32 -6.00 -2.16
CA ASP A 29 -7.25 -7.36 -2.73
C ASP A 29 -7.04 -8.45 -1.67
N ALA A 30 -6.47 -8.10 -0.51
CA ALA A 30 -6.26 -9.03 0.59
C ALA A 30 -7.56 -9.29 1.38
N ASP A 31 -8.56 -8.42 1.31
CA ASP A 31 -9.85 -8.64 1.97
C ASP A 31 -10.79 -9.45 1.05
N PRO A 32 -11.23 -10.65 1.45
CA PRO A 32 -12.13 -11.46 0.64
C PRO A 32 -13.55 -10.89 0.52
N HIS A 33 -13.94 -9.93 1.38
CA HIS A 33 -15.26 -9.29 1.32
C HIS A 33 -15.27 -8.03 0.46
N LEU A 34 -14.13 -7.63 -0.08
CA LEU A 34 -14.00 -6.46 -0.95
C LEU A 34 -13.68 -6.90 -2.38
N LEU A 35 -14.08 -6.05 -3.31
CA LEU A 35 -13.79 -6.21 -4.73
C LEU A 35 -13.42 -4.84 -5.31
N ARG A 36 -12.51 -4.84 -6.29
CA ARG A 36 -12.17 -3.63 -7.04
C ARG A 36 -13.39 -3.18 -7.82
N VAL A 37 -13.69 -1.88 -7.77
CA VAL A 37 -14.81 -1.30 -8.53
C VAL A 37 -14.56 -1.51 -10.03
N PRO A 38 -15.47 -2.18 -10.78
CA PRO A 38 -15.27 -2.45 -12.20
C PRO A 38 -15.23 -1.17 -13.05
N GLY A 39 -14.41 -1.19 -14.12
CA GLY A 39 -14.34 -0.08 -15.09
C GLY A 39 -13.65 1.18 -14.58
N ILE A 40 -12.92 1.10 -13.47
CA ILE A 40 -12.15 2.21 -12.91
C ILE A 40 -10.66 1.97 -13.14
N ASP A 41 -10.01 2.95 -13.78
CA ASP A 41 -8.56 2.93 -13.96
C ASP A 41 -7.83 3.05 -12.62
N LEU A 42 -6.75 2.30 -12.47
CA LEU A 42 -5.91 2.36 -11.28
C LEU A 42 -5.05 3.63 -11.31
N HIS A 43 -5.06 4.37 -10.21
CA HIS A 43 -4.19 5.51 -10.04
C HIS A 43 -2.87 5.10 -9.39
N MET A 44 -1.76 5.27 -10.11
CA MET A 44 -0.41 5.08 -9.56
C MET A 44 0.02 6.31 -8.76
N TYR A 45 0.15 6.15 -7.44
CA TYR A 45 0.53 7.22 -6.52
C TYR A 45 2.01 7.62 -6.59
N GLY A 46 2.84 6.88 -7.34
CA GLY A 46 4.25 7.21 -7.59
C GLY A 46 5.24 6.26 -6.92
N THR A 47 6.48 6.72 -6.78
CA THR A 47 7.61 5.92 -6.28
C THR A 47 7.62 5.81 -4.76
N LEU A 48 7.86 4.61 -4.23
CA LEU A 48 8.12 4.41 -2.80
C LEU A 48 9.55 4.84 -2.45
N TRP A 49 9.69 5.74 -1.47
CA TRP A 49 10.98 6.27 -1.03
C TRP A 49 11.34 5.81 0.38
N LEU A 50 12.59 5.40 0.58
CA LEU A 50 13.17 5.23 1.91
C LEU A 50 13.91 6.50 2.31
N LEU A 51 13.27 7.29 3.18
CA LEU A 51 13.85 8.53 3.66
C LEU A 51 14.77 8.29 4.86
N THR A 52 15.99 8.84 4.81
CA THR A 52 16.95 8.81 5.92
C THR A 52 17.48 10.22 6.17
N GLN A 53 17.84 10.54 7.41
CA GLN A 53 18.39 11.85 7.76
C GLN A 53 19.79 12.01 7.13
N GLY A 54 20.03 13.15 6.48
CA GLY A 54 21.21 13.41 5.63
C GLY A 54 22.55 13.06 6.27
N GLU A 55 22.80 13.51 7.49
CA GLU A 55 24.06 13.23 8.21
C GLU A 55 24.21 11.75 8.57
N THR A 56 23.11 11.10 8.97
CA THR A 56 23.13 9.69 9.41
C THR A 56 23.23 8.70 8.25
N ARG A 57 22.81 9.08 7.03
CA ARG A 57 22.77 8.20 5.85
C ARG A 57 24.12 7.61 5.48
N LYS A 58 25.21 8.31 5.84
CA LYS A 58 26.60 7.89 5.57
C LYS A 58 27.13 6.87 6.59
N THR A 59 26.45 6.70 7.73
CA THR A 59 26.89 5.75 8.75
C THR A 59 26.69 4.31 8.26
N LYS A 60 27.62 3.42 8.60
CA LYS A 60 27.58 2.01 8.17
C LYS A 60 26.25 1.33 8.57
N ARG A 61 25.76 1.57 9.79
CA ARG A 61 24.53 0.99 10.30
C ARG A 61 23.30 1.40 9.49
N VAL A 62 23.14 2.70 9.20
CA VAL A 62 22.00 3.20 8.41
C VAL A 62 22.06 2.66 6.99
N ARG A 63 23.24 2.65 6.36
CA ARG A 63 23.40 2.10 5.01
C ARG A 63 23.00 0.62 4.92
N LEU A 64 23.49 -0.20 5.85
CA LEU A 64 23.17 -1.63 5.89
C LEU A 64 21.67 -1.87 6.13
N PHE A 65 21.05 -1.09 7.00
CA PHE A 65 19.61 -1.18 7.25
C PHE A 65 18.79 -0.78 6.02
N THR A 66 19.12 0.35 5.39
CA THR A 66 18.44 0.79 4.16
C THR A 66 18.56 -0.26 3.06
N GLU A 67 19.74 -0.84 2.86
CA GLU A 67 19.95 -1.90 1.89
C GLU A 67 19.11 -3.14 2.19
N PHE A 68 19.06 -3.56 3.45
CA PHE A 68 18.22 -4.68 3.89
C PHE A 68 16.73 -4.42 3.60
N VAL A 69 16.22 -3.24 3.98
CA VAL A 69 14.82 -2.87 3.77
C VAL A 69 14.49 -2.77 2.28
N SER A 70 15.34 -2.10 1.48
CA SER A 70 15.18 -1.99 0.03
C SER A 70 15.05 -3.36 -0.64
N ARG A 71 15.94 -4.30 -0.29
CA ARG A 71 15.90 -5.66 -0.86
C ARG A 71 14.61 -6.40 -0.49
N ARG A 72 14.12 -6.24 0.73
CA ARG A 72 12.85 -6.85 1.17
C ARG A 72 11.64 -6.23 0.49
N LEU A 73 11.61 -4.90 0.35
CA LEU A 73 10.53 -4.21 -0.35
C LEU A 73 10.45 -4.58 -1.84
N ALA A 74 11.60 -4.83 -2.48
CA ALA A 74 11.64 -5.25 -3.88
C ALA A 74 10.86 -6.57 -4.12
N ALA A 75 10.80 -7.47 -3.14
CA ALA A 75 10.02 -8.71 -3.24
C ALA A 75 8.50 -8.45 -3.32
N TYR A 76 8.04 -7.27 -2.86
CA TYR A 76 6.64 -6.85 -2.91
C TYR A 76 6.34 -5.90 -4.07
N ALA A 77 7.28 -5.68 -4.99
CA ALA A 77 7.11 -4.73 -6.10
C ALA A 77 5.83 -4.96 -6.92
N PRO A 78 5.41 -6.19 -7.26
CA PRO A 78 4.14 -6.41 -7.95
C PRO A 78 2.93 -5.89 -7.17
N LEU A 79 2.87 -6.17 -5.87
CA LEU A 79 1.77 -5.73 -5.00
C LEU A 79 1.74 -4.21 -4.83
N LEU A 80 2.91 -3.60 -4.65
CA LEU A 80 3.06 -2.15 -4.53
C LEU A 80 2.73 -1.41 -5.84
N ALA A 81 2.94 -2.06 -6.99
CA ALA A 81 2.52 -1.58 -8.31
C ALA A 81 1.02 -1.82 -8.58
N GLY A 82 0.28 -2.41 -7.63
CA GLY A 82 -1.15 -2.68 -7.76
C GLY A 82 -1.51 -3.84 -8.70
N LEU A 83 -0.54 -4.70 -9.03
CA LEU A 83 -0.81 -5.94 -9.75
C LEU A 83 -1.65 -6.87 -8.88
N PRO A 84 -2.61 -7.60 -9.47
CA PRO A 84 -3.55 -8.42 -8.71
C PRO A 84 -2.81 -9.54 -7.97
N ILE A 85 -3.29 -9.86 -6.76
CA ILE A 85 -2.86 -11.04 -6.02
C ILE A 85 -3.44 -12.27 -6.74
N SER A 86 -2.57 -13.17 -7.23
CA SER A 86 -3.03 -14.49 -7.68
C SER A 86 -3.64 -15.22 -6.49
N ARG A 87 -4.95 -15.45 -6.53
CA ARG A 87 -5.64 -16.34 -5.61
C ARG A 87 -5.64 -17.71 -6.26
N ASP A 88 -4.70 -18.56 -5.87
CA ASP A 88 -4.75 -20.00 -6.18
C ASP A 88 -5.96 -20.65 -5.49
#